data_AF-A0A8T4V279-F1
#
_entry.id   AF-A0A8T4V279-F1
#
_cell.length_a   1.000
_cell.length_b   1.000
_cell.length_c   1.000
_cell.angle_alpha   90.00
_cell.angle_beta   90.00
_cell.angle_gamma   90.00
#
_symmetry.space_group_name_H-M   'P 1'
#
loop_
_entity.id
_entity.type
_entity.pdbx_description
1 polymer ?
#
loop_
_entity_poly.entity_id
_entity_poly.type
_entity_poly.pdbx_seq_one_letter_code
_entity_poly.pdbx_strand_id
1 'polypeptide(L)'
;MISLIEPPTTPVLVIYLDIPPEVGLRRINDRYSKFKDEDLESLTEFRDLYMHIMLEKRPKRLKNTEFVMIDATRSLEEVTSEATEVIDEFMR
;
A
#
# COMPACT_ATOMS: atom_id res chain seq x y z
N MET A 1 0.82 -8.02 16.69
CA MET A 1 -0.36 -8.45 15.92
C MET A 1 -1.05 -7.20 15.41
N ILE A 2 -0.87 -6.87 14.14
CA ILE A 2 -1.48 -5.68 13.53
C ILE A 2 -2.98 -5.98 13.40
N SER A 3 -3.80 -5.22 14.12
CA SER A 3 -5.25 -5.33 14.02
C SER A 3 -5.69 -4.66 12.73
N LEU A 4 -6.09 -5.46 11.74
CA LEU A 4 -6.80 -4.98 10.57
C LEU A 4 -8.12 -4.34 11.04
N ILE A 5 -8.16 -3.01 11.12
CA ILE A 5 -9.41 -2.28 11.34
C ILE A 5 -10.26 -2.52 10.10
N GLU A 6 -11.39 -3.22 10.25
CA GLU A 6 -12.31 -3.43 9.13
C GLU A 6 -13.04 -2.12 8.82
N PRO A 7 -12.85 -1.51 7.64
CA PRO A 7 -13.59 -0.31 7.28
C PRO A 7 -15.09 -0.61 7.19
N PRO A 8 -15.97 0.35 7.53
CA PRO A 8 -17.44 0.15 7.50
C PRO A 8 -17.99 -0.05 6.09
N THR A 9 -17.19 0.25 5.07
CA THR A 9 -17.52 0.13 3.65
C THR A 9 -16.53 -0.79 2.96
N THR A 10 -17.03 -1.54 1.97
CA THR A 10 -16.18 -2.32 1.08
C THR A 10 -15.66 -1.39 -0.03
N PRO A 11 -14.34 -1.21 -0.17
CA PRO A 11 -13.80 -0.39 -1.25
C PRO A 11 -14.08 -1.06 -2.59
N VAL A 12 -14.42 -0.25 -3.60
CA VAL A 12 -14.55 -0.74 -4.98
C VAL A 12 -13.22 -0.71 -5.73
N LEU A 13 -12.28 0.15 -5.29
CA LEU A 13 -10.92 0.27 -5.79
C LEU A 13 -9.96 0.35 -4.60
N VAL A 14 -8.84 -0.36 -4.68
CA VAL A 14 -7.69 -0.25 -3.77
C VAL A 14 -6.44 -0.05 -4.60
N ILE A 15 -5.74 1.05 -4.34
CA ILE A 15 -4.44 1.35 -4.93
C ILE A 15 -3.38 1.04 -3.88
N TYR A 16 -2.52 0.07 -4.19
CA TYR A 16 -1.38 -0.32 -3.36
C TYR A 16 -0.10 0.32 -3.89
N LEU A 17 0.49 1.20 -3.08
CA LEU A 17 1.78 1.82 -3.37
C LEU A 17 2.90 0.88 -2.91
N ASP A 18 3.39 0.02 -3.81
CA ASP A 18 4.44 -0.94 -3.46
C ASP A 18 5.79 -0.24 -3.33
N ILE A 19 6.43 -0.44 -2.19
CA ILE A 19 7.76 0.08 -1.90
C ILE A 19 8.56 -0.99 -1.15
N PRO A 20 9.80 -1.28 -1.58
CA PRO A 20 10.65 -2.18 -0.82
C PRO A 20 10.88 -1.64 0.60
N PRO A 21 10.84 -2.50 1.64
CA PRO A 21 10.95 -2.09 3.04
C PRO A 21 12.18 -1.23 3.33
N GLU A 22 13.32 -1.51 2.69
CA GLU A 22 14.55 -0.75 2.86
C GLU A 22 14.43 0.68 2.33
N VAL A 23 13.69 0.87 1.23
CA VAL A 23 13.43 2.20 0.66
C VAL A 23 12.43 2.95 1.54
N GLY A 24 11.40 2.27 2.04
CA GLY A 24 10.45 2.81 3.00
C GLY A 24 11.13 3.31 4.28
N LEU A 25 11.98 2.46 4.87
CA LEU A 25 12.73 2.78 6.09
C LEU A 25 13.63 4.00 5.91
N ARG A 26 14.34 4.12 4.78
CA ARG A 26 15.13 5.32 4.47
C ARG A 26 14.26 6.57 4.42
N ARG A 27 13.13 6.53 3.72
CA ARG A 27 12.20 7.67 3.60
C ARG A 27 11.58 8.08 4.95
N ILE A 28 11.31 7.13 5.83
CA ILE A 28 10.82 7.39 7.19
C ILE A 28 11.90 8.10 8.01
N ASN A 29 13.12 7.55 8.02
CA ASN A 29 14.26 8.12 8.75
C ASN A 29 14.59 9.55 8.29
N ASP A 30 14.48 9.82 6.99
CA ASP A 30 14.74 11.14 6.41
C ASP A 30 13.69 12.19 6.82
N ARG A 31 12.42 11.78 7.05
CA ARG A 31 11.32 12.70 7.37
C ARG A 31 11.06 12.87 8.86
N TYR A 32 11.28 11.83 9.65
CA TYR A 32 10.78 11.77 11.01
C TYR A 32 11.75 11.07 11.95
N SER A 33 12.37 11.84 12.84
CA SER A 33 13.17 11.31 13.95
C SER A 33 12.36 10.57 15.03
N LYS A 34 11.02 10.52 14.89
CA LYS A 34 10.08 9.95 15.89
C LYS A 34 9.72 8.48 15.66
N PHE A 35 9.93 7.92 14.47
CA PHE A 35 9.70 6.50 14.20
C PHE A 35 10.95 5.68 14.53
N LYS A 36 11.55 5.93 15.71
CA LYS A 36 12.77 5.26 16.17
C LYS A 36 12.62 3.75 16.35
N ASP A 37 11.39 3.27 16.39
CA ASP A 37 11.04 1.89 16.71
C ASP A 37 10.55 1.08 15.49
N GLU A 38 10.52 1.66 14.28
CA GLU A 38 10.26 0.87 13.08
C GLU A 38 11.55 0.23 12.57
N ASP A 39 11.54 -1.09 12.52
CA ASP A 39 12.63 -1.89 11.98
C ASP A 39 12.26 -2.49 10.61
N LEU A 40 13.30 -2.94 9.91
CA LEU A 40 13.17 -3.54 8.59
C LEU A 40 12.29 -4.80 8.61
N GLU A 41 12.35 -5.56 9.70
CA GLU A 41 11.58 -6.81 9.86
C GLU A 41 10.07 -6.51 9.90
N SER A 42 9.65 -5.58 10.74
CA SER A 42 8.26 -5.14 10.86
C SER A 42 7.71 -4.59 9.54
N LEU A 43 8.51 -3.80 8.81
CA LEU A 43 8.14 -3.29 7.48
C LEU A 43 8.05 -4.40 6.43
N THR A 44 8.91 -5.43 6.52
CA THR A 44 8.87 -6.59 5.65
C THR A 44 7.61 -7.42 5.90
N GLU A 45 7.31 -7.74 7.15
CA GLU A 45 6.08 -8.44 7.54
C GLU A 45 4.83 -7.68 7.09
N PHE A 46 4.85 -6.35 7.22
CA PHE A 46 3.76 -5.50 6.77
C PHE A 46 3.57 -5.59 5.26
N ARG A 47 4.64 -5.45 4.47
CA ARG A 47 4.59 -5.59 3.01
C ARG A 47 4.06 -6.95 2.59
N ASP A 48 4.59 -8.03 3.18
CA ASP A 48 4.20 -9.40 2.87
C ASP A 48 2.71 -9.66 3.15
N LEU A 49 2.18 -9.13 4.25
CA LEU A 49 0.76 -9.21 4.58
C LEU A 49 -0.12 -8.56 3.51
N TYR A 50 0.24 -7.35 3.06
CA TYR A 50 -0.51 -6.67 2.01
C TYR A 50 -0.40 -7.43 0.68
N MET A 51 0.79 -7.89 0.30
CA MET A 51 1.00 -8.69 -0.91
C MET A 51 0.13 -9.96 -0.91
N HIS A 52 0.01 -10.63 0.23
CA HIS A 52 -0.85 -11.80 0.38
C HIS A 52 -2.35 -11.48 0.17
N ILE A 53 -2.79 -10.33 0.70
CA ILE A 53 -4.17 -9.83 0.51
C ILE A 53 -4.42 -9.49 -0.97
N MET A 54 -3.46 -8.86 -1.64
CA MET A 54 -3.57 -8.39 -3.03
C MET A 54 -3.63 -9.54 -4.05
N LEU A 55 -2.77 -10.55 -3.87
CA LEU A 55 -2.47 -11.57 -4.89
C LEU A 55 -3.13 -12.93 -4.65
N GLU A 56 -3.13 -13.42 -3.40
CA GLU A 56 -3.36 -14.86 -3.16
C GLU A 56 -4.66 -15.16 -2.42
N LYS A 57 -5.02 -14.36 -1.41
CA LYS A 57 -6.15 -14.66 -0.52
C LYS A 57 -7.01 -13.43 -0.25
N ARG A 58 -7.55 -12.85 -1.32
CA ARG A 58 -8.54 -11.77 -1.21
C ARG A 58 -9.68 -12.22 -0.28
N PRO A 59 -9.94 -11.49 0.83
CA PRO A 59 -11.11 -11.74 1.66
C PRO A 59 -12.38 -11.70 0.82
N LYS A 60 -13.39 -12.54 1.13
CA LYS A 60 -14.66 -12.60 0.37
C LYS A 60 -15.31 -11.22 0.20
N ARG A 61 -15.14 -10.32 1.18
CA ARG A 61 -15.67 -8.95 1.14
C ARG A 61 -15.05 -8.13 0.01
N LEU A 62 -13.79 -8.37 -0.33
CA LEU A 62 -13.05 -7.68 -1.39
C LEU A 62 -13.13 -8.38 -2.75
N LYS A 63 -14.05 -9.35 -2.92
CA LYS A 63 -14.15 -10.14 -4.16
C LYS A 63 -14.42 -9.26 -5.39
N ASN A 64 -15.19 -8.18 -5.21
CA ASN A 64 -15.53 -7.23 -6.28
C ASN A 64 -14.69 -5.94 -6.19
N THR A 65 -13.65 -5.93 -5.36
CA THR A 65 -12.72 -4.82 -5.27
C THR A 65 -11.69 -4.95 -6.38
N GLU A 66 -11.51 -3.89 -7.14
CA GLU A 66 -10.40 -3.74 -8.06
C GLU A 66 -9.13 -3.37 -7.30
N PHE A 67 -8.03 -4.04 -7.64
CA PHE A 67 -6.76 -3.88 -6.97
C PHE A 67 -5.71 -3.49 -8.00
N VAL A 68 -5.12 -2.32 -7.81
CA VAL A 68 -4.06 -1.80 -8.66
C VAL A 68 -2.82 -1.59 -7.81
N MET A 69 -1.67 -2.01 -8.32
CA MET A 69 -0.39 -1.84 -7.66
C MET A 69 0.45 -0.85 -8.46
N ILE A 70 0.98 0.15 -7.77
CA ILE A 70 1.81 1.21 -8.34
C ILE A 70 3.20 1.12 -7.71
N ASP A 71 4.24 1.17 -8.54
CA ASP A 71 5.62 1.27 -8.07
C ASP A 71 5.87 2.64 -7.42
N ALA A 72 6.01 2.64 -6.10
CA ALA A 72 6.22 3.82 -5.28
C ALA A 72 7.71 4.13 -5.03
N THR A 73 8.64 3.41 -5.67
CA THR A 73 10.08 3.74 -5.65
C THR A 73 10.42 4.98 -6.48
N ARG A 74 9.58 5.30 -7.47
CA ARG A 74 9.66 6.48 -8.34
C ARG A 74 9.45 7.80 -7.59
N SER A 75 9.54 8.91 -8.33
CA SER A 75 9.31 10.24 -7.77
C SER A 75 7.85 10.44 -7.35
N LEU A 76 7.62 11.37 -6.42
CA LEU A 76 6.26 11.69 -5.96
C LEU A 76 5.35 12.12 -7.13
N GLU A 77 5.89 12.89 -8.07
CA GLU A 77 5.14 13.39 -9.24
C GLU A 77 4.66 12.24 -10.12
N GLU A 78 5.55 11.30 -10.47
CA GLU A 78 5.21 10.12 -11.27
C GLU A 78 4.17 9.24 -10.58
N VAL A 79 4.36 8.96 -9.29
CA VAL A 79 3.41 8.14 -8.50
C VAL A 79 2.04 8.82 -8.40
N THR A 80 2.02 10.16 -8.26
CA THR A 80 0.77 10.92 -8.18
C THR A 80 0.04 10.95 -9.52
N SER A 81 0.77 11.12 -10.62
CA SER A 81 0.19 11.08 -11.98
C SER A 81 -0.46 9.73 -12.23
N GLU A 82 0.27 8.63 -12.01
CA GLU A 82 -0.26 7.29 -12.23
C GLU A 82 -1.44 6.97 -11.31
N ALA A 83 -1.38 7.34 -10.04
CA ALA A 83 -2.50 7.14 -9.12
C ALA A 83 -3.74 7.92 -9.56
N THR A 84 -3.57 9.13 -10.10
CA THR A 84 -4.67 9.95 -10.61
C THR A 84 -5.26 9.33 -11.87
N GLU A 85 -4.41 8.87 -12.80
CA GLU A 85 -4.83 8.18 -14.03
C GLU A 85 -5.65 6.92 -13.70
N VAL A 86 -5.20 6.11 -12.75
CA VAL A 86 -5.94 4.91 -12.28
C VAL A 86 -7.31 5.28 -11.71
N ILE A 87 -7.40 6.35 -10.92
CA ILE A 87 -8.69 6.82 -10.37
C ILE A 87 -9.61 7.32 -11.49
N ASP A 88 -9.08 8.10 -12.42
CA ASP A 88 -9.85 8.65 -13.54
C ASP A 88 -10.36 7.56 -14.49
N GLU A 89 -9.55 6.53 -14.75
CA GLU A 89 -9.96 5.36 -15.54
C GLU A 89 -11.05 4.55 -14.83
N PHE A 90 -10.95 4.38 -13.51
CA PHE A 90 -11.93 3.65 -12.72
C PHE A 90 -13.29 4.38 -12.65
N MET A 91 -13.29 5.71 -12.69
CA MET A 91 -14.51 6.53 -12.55
C MET A 91 -15.26 6.77 -13.87
N ARG A 92 -14.71 6.33 -15.01
CA ARG A 92 -15.33 6.42 -16.34
C ARG A 92 -16.35 5.31 -16.58
#